data_AF-A0A851DLU1-F1
#
_entry.id   AF-A0A851DLU1-F1
#
_cell.length_a   1.000
_cell.length_b   1.000
_cell.length_c   1.000
_cell.angle_alpha   90.00
_cell.angle_beta   90.00
_cell.angle_gamma   90.00
#
_symmetry.space_group_name_H-M   'P 1'
#
loop_
_entity.id
_entity.type
_entity.pdbx_description
1 polymer ?
#
loop_
_entity_poly.entity_id
_entity_poly.type
_entity_poly.pdbx_seq_one_letter_code
_entity_poly.pdbx_strand_id
1 'polypeptide(L)'
;LNAAGSQVEDECALYAEQPQNGFITTQGGKLLCSKIIHLIHSSNVKSQVFKVLKECELRMYKSVAFPAIGTGQAKQSPAKIADDMLEAIVEFASRRSVQHLKKIKIVIFQTNMLRDFYESMKKREDKDLSATYSSIFFCKKHPTEKKRPTVLEKKVYLATFQICGESKENVDATESWIKNLILKEQFENSISDELIENFDESQIETLAELQRRKFVTIELENELSPPRITISGISRDVCFVFVEVQKMIQKMKDAEEERSKAELVNNLVEWRYPVSNDRFVPFDKLTNMQLEDAKIAKKPHLTVKINKKNYKVDLNNLQANDDQGKTISIQRVPKNEGKL
;
A
#
# COMPACT_ATOMS: atom_id res chain seq x y z
N LEU A 1 41.08 16.84 -21.14
CA LEU A 1 40.95 18.06 -20.32
C LEU A 1 40.86 19.32 -21.17
N ASN A 2 41.51 19.36 -22.35
CA ASN A 2 41.48 20.47 -23.31
C ASN A 2 40.10 21.12 -23.53
N ALA A 3 39.04 20.32 -23.70
CA ALA A 3 37.68 20.84 -23.92
C ALA A 3 37.03 21.45 -22.66
N ALA A 4 37.45 21.05 -21.46
CA ALA A 4 36.96 21.59 -20.20
C ALA A 4 37.65 22.92 -19.83
N GLY A 5 38.89 23.13 -20.30
CA GLY A 5 39.68 24.34 -20.07
C GLY A 5 40.66 24.23 -18.90
N SER A 6 41.62 25.16 -18.85
CA SER A 6 42.75 25.13 -17.91
C SER A 6 42.33 25.19 -16.44
N GLN A 7 41.23 25.87 -16.10
CA GLN A 7 40.72 25.92 -14.72
C GLN A 7 40.44 24.53 -14.13
N VAL A 8 39.96 23.59 -14.97
CA VAL A 8 39.73 22.20 -14.53
C VAL A 8 41.05 21.45 -14.36
N GLU A 9 42.07 21.77 -15.14
CA GLU A 9 43.41 21.20 -15.00
C GLU A 9 44.07 21.65 -13.70
N ASP A 10 43.91 22.93 -13.34
CA ASP A 10 44.38 23.50 -12.08
C ASP A 10 43.68 22.86 -10.86
N GLU A 11 42.35 22.69 -10.92
CA GLU A 11 41.58 21.97 -9.89
C GLU A 11 42.06 20.52 -9.73
N CYS A 12 42.33 19.82 -10.84
CA CYS A 12 42.85 18.47 -10.81
C CYS A 12 44.24 18.40 -10.15
N ALA A 13 45.14 19.33 -10.48
CA ALA A 13 46.48 19.39 -9.88
C ALA A 13 46.41 19.62 -8.37
N LEU A 14 45.55 20.55 -7.92
CA LEU A 14 45.33 20.83 -6.50
C LEU A 14 44.80 19.60 -5.73
N TYR A 15 43.83 18.88 -6.30
CA TYR A 15 43.27 17.71 -5.62
C TYR A 15 44.16 16.48 -5.68
N ALA A 16 45.08 16.39 -6.65
CA ALA A 16 46.03 15.28 -6.74
C ALA A 16 46.98 15.20 -5.52
N GLU A 17 47.18 16.31 -4.80
CA GLU A 17 48.04 16.39 -3.62
C GLU A 17 47.35 15.94 -2.31
N GLN A 18 46.05 15.67 -2.34
CA GLN A 18 45.26 15.31 -1.15
C GLN A 18 44.95 13.81 -1.09
N PRO A 19 44.69 13.23 0.10
CA PRO A 19 44.23 11.85 0.22
C PRO A 19 42.86 11.66 -0.45
N GLN A 20 42.80 10.91 -1.55
CA GLN A 20 41.57 10.76 -2.35
C GLN A 20 40.88 9.41 -2.15
N ASN A 21 39.55 9.44 -2.13
CA ASN A 21 38.69 8.25 -1.95
C ASN A 21 38.38 7.51 -3.28
N GLY A 22 39.36 7.48 -4.19
CA GLY A 22 39.30 6.78 -5.49
C GLY A 22 38.72 7.58 -6.67
N PHE A 23 38.28 8.83 -6.45
CA PHE A 23 37.90 9.78 -7.50
C PHE A 23 38.07 11.22 -6.99
N ILE A 24 38.16 12.18 -7.91
CA ILE A 24 38.11 13.62 -7.62
C ILE A 24 36.92 14.25 -8.35
N THR A 25 36.32 15.28 -7.76
CA THR A 25 35.19 16.01 -8.37
C THR A 25 35.59 17.47 -8.59
N THR A 26 35.50 17.92 -9.84
CA THR A 26 35.83 19.28 -10.27
C THR A 26 34.61 19.97 -10.87
N GLN A 27 34.71 21.27 -11.14
CA GLN A 27 33.70 21.98 -11.93
C GLN A 27 33.63 21.46 -13.38
N GLY A 28 32.51 21.76 -14.06
CA GLY A 28 32.32 21.42 -15.48
C GLY A 28 33.24 22.17 -16.45
N GLY A 29 33.78 23.32 -16.04
CA GLY A 29 34.52 24.22 -16.92
C GLY A 29 33.67 24.63 -18.13
N LYS A 30 34.22 24.47 -19.33
CA LYS A 30 33.55 24.75 -20.61
C LYS A 30 32.64 23.62 -21.11
N LEU A 31 32.56 22.48 -20.40
CA LEU A 31 31.67 21.38 -20.78
C LEU A 31 30.22 21.68 -20.38
N LEU A 32 29.27 21.08 -21.11
CA LEU A 32 27.85 21.15 -20.80
C LEU A 32 27.45 20.19 -19.66
N CYS A 33 28.13 20.30 -18.52
CA CYS A 33 27.82 19.56 -17.29
C CYS A 33 28.09 20.42 -16.06
N SER A 34 27.45 20.08 -14.93
CA SER A 34 27.66 20.80 -13.67
C SER A 34 28.99 20.45 -13.01
N LYS A 35 29.41 19.18 -13.10
CA LYS A 35 30.63 18.65 -12.48
C LYS A 35 31.28 17.61 -13.38
N ILE A 36 32.58 17.41 -13.17
CA ILE A 36 33.34 16.30 -13.76
C ILE A 36 33.89 15.45 -12.62
N ILE A 37 33.58 14.16 -12.64
CA ILE A 37 34.13 13.17 -11.70
C ILE A 37 35.24 12.42 -12.41
N HIS A 38 36.49 12.66 -11.99
CA HIS A 38 37.66 12.00 -12.54
C HIS A 38 37.99 10.78 -11.69
N LEU A 39 37.95 9.61 -12.32
CA LEU A 39 38.21 8.34 -11.67
C LEU A 39 39.71 8.02 -11.71
N ILE A 40 40.28 7.62 -10.58
CA ILE A 40 41.62 7.03 -10.55
C ILE A 40 41.52 5.63 -11.13
N HIS A 41 42.40 5.28 -12.06
CA HIS A 41 42.38 3.98 -12.73
C HIS A 41 42.34 2.81 -11.74
N SER A 42 41.45 1.85 -11.99
CA SER A 42 41.29 0.61 -11.23
C SER A 42 40.88 -0.51 -12.17
N SER A 43 41.27 -1.75 -11.85
CA SER A 43 40.82 -2.95 -12.57
C SER A 43 39.35 -3.30 -12.29
N ASN A 44 38.77 -2.76 -11.21
CA ASN A 44 37.39 -3.01 -10.81
C ASN A 44 36.45 -1.89 -11.29
N VAL A 45 36.09 -1.93 -12.57
CA VAL A 45 35.21 -0.93 -13.21
C VAL A 45 33.81 -0.93 -12.60
N LYS A 46 33.27 -2.11 -12.24
CA LYS A 46 31.99 -2.23 -11.54
C LYS A 46 31.97 -1.37 -10.27
N SER A 47 33.00 -1.49 -9.42
CA SER A 47 33.12 -0.71 -8.19
C SER A 47 33.24 0.79 -8.46
N GLN A 48 33.99 1.19 -9.50
CA GLN A 48 34.12 2.60 -9.87
C GLN A 48 32.80 3.21 -10.31
N VAL A 49 32.08 2.56 -11.23
CA VAL A 49 30.75 3.02 -11.67
C VAL A 49 29.82 3.11 -10.49
N PHE A 50 29.78 2.08 -9.65
CA PHE A 50 28.92 2.05 -8.47
C PHE A 50 29.21 3.20 -7.48
N LYS A 51 30.48 3.54 -7.26
CA LYS A 51 30.88 4.69 -6.44
C LYS A 51 30.39 6.01 -7.03
N VAL A 52 30.54 6.21 -8.34
CA VAL A 52 30.07 7.43 -9.02
C VAL A 52 28.55 7.55 -8.91
N LEU A 53 27.80 6.47 -9.13
CA LEU A 53 26.34 6.47 -9.00
C LEU A 53 25.91 6.86 -7.58
N LYS A 54 26.58 6.34 -6.54
CA LYS A 54 26.36 6.74 -5.15
C LYS A 54 26.67 8.21 -4.90
N GLU A 55 27.77 8.72 -5.42
CA GLU A 55 28.15 10.13 -5.27
C GLU A 55 27.11 11.05 -5.95
N CYS A 56 26.65 10.69 -7.14
CA CYS A 56 25.61 11.43 -7.84
C CYS A 56 24.30 11.47 -7.04
N GLU A 57 23.90 10.35 -6.43
CA GLU A 57 22.72 10.28 -5.58
C GLU A 57 22.88 11.13 -4.31
N LEU A 58 24.03 11.02 -3.63
CA LEU A 58 24.36 11.80 -2.44
C LEU A 58 24.33 13.31 -2.72
N ARG A 59 24.80 13.73 -3.89
CA ARG A 59 24.78 15.14 -4.33
C ARG A 59 23.50 15.54 -5.04
N MET A 60 22.47 14.69 -5.04
CA MET A 60 21.16 14.94 -5.64
C MET A 60 21.21 15.31 -7.14
N TYR A 61 22.17 14.78 -7.89
CA TYR A 61 22.25 14.98 -9.33
C TYR A 61 21.18 14.17 -10.06
N LYS A 62 20.61 14.76 -11.11
CA LYS A 62 19.53 14.16 -11.90
C LYS A 62 20.03 13.26 -13.03
N SER A 63 21.25 13.49 -13.52
CA SER A 63 21.84 12.74 -14.64
C SER A 63 23.34 12.55 -14.52
N VAL A 64 23.85 11.47 -15.11
CA VAL A 64 25.29 11.18 -15.23
C VAL A 64 25.58 10.54 -16.60
N ALA A 65 26.74 10.86 -17.16
CA ALA A 65 27.24 10.25 -18.38
C ALA A 65 28.62 9.62 -18.15
N PHE A 66 28.79 8.38 -18.60
CA PHE A 66 30.03 7.63 -18.51
C PHE A 66 30.60 7.37 -19.90
N PRO A 67 31.92 7.41 -20.10
CA PRO A 67 32.54 6.75 -21.24
C PRO A 67 32.50 5.22 -21.04
N ALA A 68 32.90 4.45 -22.05
CA ALA A 68 33.27 3.04 -21.86
C ALA A 68 34.58 2.97 -21.03
N ILE A 69 34.45 2.97 -19.71
CA ILE A 69 35.59 3.13 -18.78
C ILE A 69 36.58 1.97 -18.97
N GLY A 70 37.84 2.29 -19.25
CA GLY A 70 38.92 1.31 -19.32
C GLY A 70 39.16 0.67 -20.71
N THR A 71 38.34 0.97 -21.73
CA THR A 71 38.54 0.43 -23.09
C THR A 71 39.58 1.18 -23.92
N GLY A 72 40.08 2.33 -23.42
CA GLY A 72 41.17 3.11 -24.03
C GLY A 72 42.56 2.59 -23.67
N GLN A 73 43.38 3.44 -23.04
CA GLN A 73 44.78 3.12 -22.70
C GLN A 73 44.94 1.89 -21.78
N ALA A 74 43.93 1.58 -20.96
CA ALA A 74 43.92 0.40 -20.11
C ALA A 74 43.63 -0.92 -20.85
N LYS A 75 43.29 -0.86 -22.16
CA LYS A 75 43.10 -2.01 -23.06
C LYS A 75 42.18 -3.12 -22.50
N GLN A 76 41.19 -2.76 -21.68
CA GLN A 76 40.22 -3.74 -21.20
C GLN A 76 39.23 -4.14 -22.31
N SER A 77 38.79 -5.39 -22.27
CA SER A 77 37.81 -5.93 -23.23
C SER A 77 36.49 -5.15 -23.18
N PRO A 78 35.99 -4.63 -24.32
CA PRO A 78 34.70 -3.94 -24.38
C PRO A 78 33.53 -4.75 -23.82
N ALA A 79 33.49 -6.06 -24.10
CA ALA A 79 32.46 -6.96 -23.58
C ALA A 79 32.49 -7.05 -22.04
N LYS A 80 33.69 -7.19 -21.45
CA LYS A 80 33.85 -7.20 -19.99
C LYS A 80 33.42 -5.86 -19.39
N ILE A 81 33.85 -4.75 -20.00
CA ILE A 81 33.48 -3.41 -19.52
C ILE A 81 31.98 -3.19 -19.59
N ALA A 82 31.33 -3.60 -20.68
CA ALA A 82 29.89 -3.53 -20.81
C ALA A 82 29.19 -4.28 -19.67
N ASP A 83 29.65 -5.51 -19.38
CA ASP A 83 29.08 -6.32 -18.31
C ASP A 83 29.28 -5.67 -16.92
N ASP A 84 30.49 -5.23 -16.61
CA ASP A 84 30.83 -4.58 -15.33
C ASP A 84 30.02 -3.30 -15.11
N MET A 85 29.91 -2.44 -16.13
CA MET A 85 29.19 -1.18 -16.05
C MET A 85 27.68 -1.41 -15.87
N LEU A 86 27.08 -2.31 -16.66
CA LEU A 86 25.66 -2.59 -16.60
C LEU A 86 25.28 -3.32 -15.30
N GLU A 87 26.13 -4.22 -14.81
CA GLU A 87 25.92 -4.87 -13.51
C GLU A 87 25.95 -3.85 -12.35
N ALA A 88 26.88 -2.89 -12.38
CA ALA A 88 26.89 -1.81 -11.38
C ALA A 88 25.62 -0.96 -11.41
N ILE A 89 25.08 -0.68 -12.61
CA ILE A 89 23.84 0.08 -12.78
C ILE A 89 22.64 -0.70 -12.23
N VAL A 90 22.53 -2.00 -12.52
CA VAL A 90 21.46 -2.86 -12.00
C VAL A 90 21.55 -2.98 -10.47
N GLU A 91 22.75 -3.19 -9.93
CA GLU A 91 22.97 -3.23 -8.48
C GLU A 91 22.61 -1.90 -7.80
N PHE A 92 22.90 -0.76 -8.45
CA PHE A 92 22.53 0.55 -7.94
C PHE A 92 21.00 0.76 -7.99
N ALA A 93 20.38 0.50 -9.13
CA ALA A 93 18.95 0.76 -9.37
C ALA A 93 18.02 -0.15 -8.53
N SER A 94 18.46 -1.36 -8.18
CA SER A 94 17.72 -2.29 -7.32
C SER A 94 17.65 -1.85 -5.84
N ARG A 95 18.41 -0.82 -5.44
CA ARG A 95 18.38 -0.29 -4.07
C ARG A 95 17.18 0.64 -3.85
N ARG A 96 16.43 0.41 -2.78
CA ARG A 96 15.23 1.20 -2.41
C ARG A 96 15.49 2.70 -2.14
N SER A 97 16.75 3.10 -1.98
CA SER A 97 17.16 4.45 -1.58
C SER A 97 17.48 5.39 -2.74
N VAL A 98 17.33 4.98 -4.00
CA VAL A 98 17.64 5.84 -5.16
C VAL A 98 16.45 6.76 -5.43
N GLN A 99 16.64 8.07 -5.23
CA GLN A 99 15.58 9.07 -5.33
C GLN A 99 15.87 10.18 -6.36
N HIS A 100 17.13 10.56 -6.56
CA HIS A 100 17.49 11.77 -7.29
C HIS A 100 18.05 11.48 -8.69
N LEU A 101 18.90 10.46 -8.83
CA LEU A 101 19.52 10.13 -10.11
C LEU A 101 18.52 9.41 -11.02
N LYS A 102 18.07 10.07 -12.08
CA LYS A 102 17.03 9.56 -13.00
C LYS A 102 17.56 9.09 -14.35
N LYS A 103 18.73 9.56 -14.76
CA LYS A 103 19.27 9.29 -16.10
C LYS A 103 20.74 8.91 -16.07
N ILE A 104 21.05 7.71 -16.56
CA ILE A 104 22.41 7.21 -16.74
C ILE A 104 22.63 7.00 -18.24
N LYS A 105 23.68 7.61 -18.79
CA LYS A 105 24.06 7.43 -20.20
C LYS A 105 25.46 6.86 -20.32
N ILE A 106 25.65 5.82 -21.10
CA ILE A 106 26.97 5.36 -21.51
C ILE A 106 27.23 5.90 -22.92
N VAL A 107 28.30 6.69 -23.08
CA VAL A 107 28.70 7.30 -24.34
C VAL A 107 29.84 6.49 -24.92
N ILE A 108 29.54 5.81 -26.01
CA ILE A 108 30.48 4.90 -26.70
C ILE A 108 31.11 5.66 -27.86
N PHE A 109 32.43 5.82 -27.84
CA PHE A 109 33.17 6.55 -28.88
C PHE A 109 33.43 5.71 -30.13
N GLN A 110 33.79 4.43 -29.97
CA GLN A 110 34.07 3.54 -31.09
C GLN A 110 32.85 2.65 -31.37
N THR A 111 32.31 2.72 -32.59
CA THR A 111 31.06 2.06 -32.99
C THR A 111 31.11 0.53 -32.89
N ASN A 112 32.28 -0.08 -33.08
CA ASN A 112 32.48 -1.52 -32.92
C ASN A 112 32.14 -2.03 -31.51
N MET A 113 32.29 -1.19 -30.47
CA MET A 113 31.93 -1.54 -29.09
C MET A 113 30.42 -1.51 -28.83
N LEU A 114 29.61 -0.87 -29.69
CA LEU A 114 28.16 -0.80 -29.50
C LEU A 114 27.52 -2.19 -29.44
N ARG A 115 28.03 -3.13 -30.25
CA ARG A 115 27.55 -4.52 -30.26
C ARG A 115 27.75 -5.19 -28.91
N ASP A 116 28.93 -5.03 -28.31
CA ASP A 116 29.25 -5.64 -27.01
C ASP A 116 28.34 -5.11 -25.89
N PHE A 117 28.09 -3.80 -25.87
CA PHE A 117 27.15 -3.19 -24.92
C PHE A 117 25.70 -3.61 -25.16
N TYR A 118 25.28 -3.69 -26.42
CA TYR A 118 23.96 -4.17 -26.80
C TYR A 118 23.73 -5.64 -26.39
N GLU A 119 24.69 -6.53 -26.70
CA GLU A 119 24.63 -7.93 -26.29
C GLU A 119 24.62 -8.08 -24.77
N SER A 120 25.40 -7.26 -24.06
CA SER A 120 25.40 -7.24 -22.60
C SER A 120 24.04 -6.80 -22.03
N MET A 121 23.37 -5.82 -22.64
CA MET A 121 21.98 -5.47 -22.28
C MET A 121 21.03 -6.63 -22.56
N LYS A 122 21.10 -7.24 -23.74
CA LYS A 122 20.22 -8.36 -24.14
C LYS A 122 20.37 -9.59 -23.24
N LYS A 123 21.59 -9.94 -22.83
CA LYS A 123 21.85 -11.04 -21.87
C LYS A 123 21.13 -10.87 -20.53
N ARG A 124 20.77 -9.63 -20.16
CA ARG A 124 20.07 -9.31 -18.91
C ARG A 124 18.55 -9.33 -19.08
N GLU A 125 18.05 -9.25 -20.31
CA GLU A 125 16.66 -9.48 -20.67
C GLU A 125 16.28 -10.96 -20.46
N ASP A 126 17.13 -11.89 -20.92
CA ASP A 126 16.88 -13.33 -20.85
C ASP A 126 17.03 -13.94 -19.43
N LYS A 127 17.68 -13.22 -18.50
CA LYS A 127 17.99 -13.73 -17.15
C LYS A 127 16.93 -13.44 -16.09
N ASP A 128 15.91 -12.62 -16.40
CA ASP A 128 14.95 -12.13 -15.39
C ASP A 128 13.68 -12.98 -15.23
N LEU A 129 13.70 -14.24 -15.67
CA LEU A 129 12.70 -15.25 -15.29
C LEU A 129 13.11 -16.12 -14.09
N SER A 130 14.28 -15.88 -13.46
CA SER A 130 14.78 -16.72 -12.35
C SER A 130 15.67 -15.97 -11.33
N ALA A 131 15.29 -14.76 -10.91
CA ALA A 131 15.86 -14.15 -9.71
C ALA A 131 15.11 -14.64 -8.46
N THR A 132 15.49 -15.85 -8.05
CA THR A 132 15.35 -16.47 -6.72
C THR A 132 14.97 -15.51 -5.58
N TYR A 133 13.78 -15.74 -5.03
CA TYR A 133 13.36 -15.25 -3.71
C TYR A 133 14.29 -15.81 -2.62
N SER A 134 15.42 -15.16 -2.34
CA SER A 134 16.19 -15.46 -1.13
C SER A 134 15.64 -14.62 0.03
N SER A 135 14.66 -15.19 0.73
CA SER A 135 14.24 -14.75 2.05
C SER A 135 15.40 -14.91 3.03
N ILE A 136 16.22 -13.87 3.23
CA ILE A 136 17.17 -13.82 4.34
C ILE A 136 16.44 -13.22 5.55
N PHE A 137 15.77 -14.08 6.31
CA PHE A 137 15.32 -13.78 7.66
C PHE A 137 16.45 -14.07 8.65
N PHE A 138 17.27 -13.08 8.97
CA PHE A 138 18.03 -13.06 10.22
C PHE A 138 18.16 -11.62 10.73
N CYS A 139 17.17 -11.20 11.51
CA CYS A 139 17.34 -10.15 12.49
C CYS A 139 16.50 -10.51 13.71
N LYS A 140 17.14 -11.10 14.72
CA LYS A 140 16.59 -11.17 16.07
C LYS A 140 16.41 -9.72 16.54
N LYS A 141 15.16 -9.24 16.61
CA LYS A 141 14.82 -8.02 17.33
C LYS A 141 13.94 -8.38 18.52
N HIS A 142 14.38 -7.90 19.67
CA HIS A 142 13.69 -7.97 20.95
C HIS A 142 12.25 -7.44 20.86
N PRO A 143 11.32 -7.95 21.68
CA PRO A 143 9.96 -7.46 21.72
C PRO A 143 9.94 -6.12 22.45
N THR A 144 9.99 -5.03 21.70
CA THR A 144 9.55 -3.71 22.20
C THR A 144 8.12 -3.48 21.74
N GLU A 145 7.27 -3.18 22.72
CA GLU A 145 5.82 -3.00 22.62
C GLU A 145 5.37 -2.32 21.33
N LYS A 146 4.55 -3.04 20.56
CA LYS A 146 3.87 -2.50 19.38
C LYS A 146 2.86 -1.45 19.83
N LYS A 147 3.18 -0.17 19.63
CA LYS A 147 2.13 0.81 19.34
C LYS A 147 1.49 0.38 18.01
N ARG A 148 0.19 0.03 18.08
CA ARG A 148 -0.61 -0.42 16.95
C ARG A 148 -0.77 0.74 15.96
N PRO A 149 -0.54 0.57 14.65
CA PRO A 149 -0.79 1.64 13.69
C PRO A 149 -2.30 1.72 13.43
N THR A 150 -2.90 2.86 13.73
CA THR A 150 -4.24 3.29 13.28
C THR A 150 -4.30 3.60 11.78
N VAL A 151 -3.24 3.27 11.02
CA VAL A 151 -3.04 3.70 9.64
C VAL A 151 -2.83 2.45 8.77
N LEU A 152 -3.62 2.33 7.70
CA LEU A 152 -3.43 1.29 6.70
C LEU A 152 -2.02 1.45 6.08
N GLU A 153 -1.20 0.40 6.17
CA GLU A 153 0.15 0.45 5.60
C GLU A 153 0.11 0.64 4.08
N LYS A 154 0.66 1.76 3.60
CA LYS A 154 0.83 2.02 2.16
C LYS A 154 1.98 1.16 1.62
N LYS A 155 1.64 -0.02 1.09
CA LYS A 155 2.62 -0.89 0.40
C LYS A 155 2.77 -0.47 -1.05
N VAL A 156 3.93 0.11 -1.37
CA VAL A 156 4.31 0.42 -2.75
C VAL A 156 4.97 -0.81 -3.38
N TYR A 157 4.30 -1.41 -4.36
CA TYR A 157 4.88 -2.45 -5.20
C TYR A 157 5.59 -1.79 -6.38
N LEU A 158 6.92 -1.94 -6.44
CA LEU A 158 7.72 -1.41 -7.54
C LEU A 158 7.78 -2.43 -8.68
N ALA A 159 7.31 -2.04 -9.85
CA ALA A 159 7.56 -2.76 -11.09
C ALA A 159 8.62 -2.00 -11.91
N THR A 160 9.64 -2.73 -12.39
CA THR A 160 10.68 -2.16 -13.25
C THR A 160 10.51 -2.70 -14.66
N PHE A 161 10.37 -1.80 -15.63
CA PHE A 161 10.31 -2.13 -17.05
C PHE A 161 11.65 -1.78 -17.69
N GLN A 162 12.23 -2.71 -18.44
CA GLN A 162 13.40 -2.47 -19.28
C GLN A 162 12.93 -2.42 -20.73
N ILE A 163 13.25 -1.34 -21.43
CA ILE A 163 12.81 -1.11 -22.81
C ILE A 163 14.06 -0.99 -23.68
N CYS A 164 14.18 -1.85 -24.69
CA CYS A 164 15.23 -1.80 -25.70
C CYS A 164 14.59 -1.48 -27.06
N GLY A 165 15.20 -0.58 -27.83
CA GLY A 165 14.69 -0.17 -29.13
C GLY A 165 15.81 0.33 -30.04
N GLU A 166 15.54 0.33 -31.34
CA GLU A 166 16.52 0.69 -32.39
C GLU A 166 16.87 2.19 -32.39
N SER A 167 16.02 3.03 -31.79
CA SER A 167 16.21 4.47 -31.65
C SER A 167 15.69 4.96 -30.30
N LYS A 168 16.11 6.18 -29.92
CA LYS A 168 15.59 6.81 -28.70
C LYS A 168 14.10 7.15 -28.86
N GLU A 169 13.70 7.57 -30.05
CA GLU A 169 12.33 7.91 -30.38
C GLU A 169 11.40 6.71 -30.18
N ASN A 170 11.84 5.51 -30.57
CA ASN A 170 11.10 4.26 -30.35
C ASN A 170 10.98 3.95 -28.84
N VAL A 171 12.08 4.07 -28.08
CA VAL A 171 12.07 3.83 -26.62
C VAL A 171 11.17 4.81 -25.89
N ASP A 172 11.26 6.10 -26.20
CA ASP A 172 10.46 7.17 -25.58
C ASP A 172 8.96 6.99 -25.92
N ALA A 173 8.64 6.55 -27.16
CA ALA A 173 7.28 6.24 -27.58
C ALA A 173 6.71 5.03 -26.82
N THR A 174 7.48 3.95 -26.66
CA THR A 174 7.07 2.77 -25.89
C THR A 174 6.91 3.10 -24.40
N GLU A 175 7.82 3.87 -23.80
CA GLU A 175 7.69 4.33 -22.42
C GLU A 175 6.40 5.12 -22.22
N SER A 176 6.11 6.06 -23.13
CA SER A 176 4.89 6.87 -23.10
C SER A 176 3.64 6.01 -23.26
N TRP A 177 3.66 5.03 -24.17
CA TRP A 177 2.57 4.10 -24.38
C TRP A 177 2.27 3.26 -23.12
N ILE A 178 3.29 2.70 -22.47
CA ILE A 178 3.13 1.93 -21.23
C ILE A 178 2.56 2.82 -20.11
N LYS A 179 3.10 4.04 -19.94
CA LYS A 179 2.57 5.00 -18.95
C LYS A 179 1.11 5.32 -19.20
N ASN A 180 0.74 5.61 -20.45
CA ASN A 180 -0.64 5.90 -20.82
C ASN A 180 -1.56 4.70 -20.56
N LEU A 181 -1.10 3.47 -20.82
CA LEU A 181 -1.86 2.26 -20.53
C LEU A 181 -2.11 2.11 -19.03
N ILE A 182 -1.06 2.28 -18.19
CA ILE A 182 -1.17 2.20 -16.73
C ILE A 182 -2.13 3.26 -16.20
N LEU A 183 -1.97 4.51 -16.63
CA LEU A 183 -2.82 5.62 -16.19
C LEU A 183 -4.28 5.44 -16.63
N LYS A 184 -4.53 4.87 -17.81
CA LYS A 184 -5.88 4.61 -18.32
C LYS A 184 -6.61 3.54 -17.52
N GLU A 185 -5.89 2.52 -17.03
CA GLU A 185 -6.46 1.44 -16.21
C GLU A 185 -6.59 1.82 -14.73
N GLN A 186 -5.91 2.89 -14.31
CA GLN A 186 -5.99 3.41 -12.95
C GLN A 186 -7.31 4.16 -12.76
N PHE A 187 -7.99 3.83 -11.67
CA PHE A 187 -9.28 4.38 -11.29
C PHE A 187 -9.27 4.70 -9.80
N GLU A 188 -10.02 5.73 -9.43
CA GLU A 188 -10.20 6.16 -8.05
C GLU A 188 -11.67 6.37 -7.78
N ASN A 189 -12.13 5.93 -6.62
CA ASN A 189 -13.48 6.17 -6.14
C ASN A 189 -13.45 6.47 -4.64
N SER A 190 -14.45 7.19 -4.14
CA SER A 190 -14.46 7.64 -2.75
C SER A 190 -15.83 7.60 -2.12
N ILE A 191 -15.87 7.35 -0.82
CA ILE A 191 -17.09 7.30 -0.01
C ILE A 191 -16.95 8.29 1.13
N SER A 192 -17.96 9.12 1.34
CA SER A 192 -18.02 10.10 2.42
C SER A 192 -19.24 9.83 3.29
N ASP A 193 -19.04 9.60 4.58
CA ASP A 193 -20.10 9.25 5.54
C ASP A 193 -19.63 9.50 6.98
N GLU A 194 -20.50 10.06 7.83
CA GLU A 194 -20.18 10.36 9.24
C GLU A 194 -19.84 9.10 10.06
N LEU A 195 -20.38 7.94 9.67
CA LEU A 195 -20.13 6.69 10.40
C LEU A 195 -18.71 6.16 10.24
N ILE A 196 -17.94 6.67 9.26
CA ILE A 196 -16.55 6.27 9.04
C ILE A 196 -15.67 6.60 10.24
N GLU A 197 -15.97 7.68 10.97
CA GLU A 197 -15.25 8.04 12.21
C GLU A 197 -15.35 6.95 13.28
N ASN A 198 -16.42 6.16 13.25
CA ASN A 198 -16.75 5.13 14.23
C ASN A 198 -16.29 3.72 13.83
N PHE A 199 -15.41 3.59 12.84
CA PHE A 199 -14.84 2.29 12.45
C PHE A 199 -13.94 1.73 13.56
N ASP A 200 -14.31 0.56 14.07
CA ASP A 200 -13.59 -0.23 15.06
C ASP A 200 -12.44 -1.06 14.44
N GLU A 201 -11.71 -1.77 15.30
CA GLU A 201 -10.58 -2.61 14.89
C GLU A 201 -10.97 -3.69 13.85
N SER A 202 -12.19 -4.25 13.92
CA SER A 202 -12.67 -5.25 12.98
C SER A 202 -12.95 -4.67 11.60
N GLN A 203 -13.51 -3.46 11.53
CA GLN A 203 -13.71 -2.79 10.25
C GLN A 203 -12.37 -2.40 9.61
N ILE A 204 -11.43 -1.87 10.40
CA ILE A 204 -10.08 -1.54 9.91
C ILE A 204 -9.32 -2.79 9.43
N GLU A 205 -9.43 -3.92 10.12
CA GLU A 205 -8.84 -5.18 9.68
C GLU A 205 -9.46 -5.67 8.36
N THR A 206 -10.77 -5.52 8.21
CA THR A 206 -11.48 -5.85 6.95
C THR A 206 -10.97 -4.98 5.79
N LEU A 207 -10.79 -3.67 5.99
CA LEU A 207 -10.20 -2.79 4.98
C LEU A 207 -8.78 -3.20 4.61
N ALA A 208 -7.95 -3.56 5.60
CA ALA A 208 -6.59 -4.03 5.37
C ALA A 208 -6.56 -5.34 4.56
N GLU A 209 -7.49 -6.27 4.82
CA GLU A 209 -7.61 -7.51 4.05
C GLU A 209 -8.03 -7.24 2.60
N LEU A 210 -9.02 -6.36 2.39
CA LEU A 210 -9.48 -5.94 1.06
C LEU A 210 -8.33 -5.30 0.28
N GLN A 211 -7.59 -4.37 0.90
CA GLN A 211 -6.42 -3.73 0.31
C GLN A 211 -5.41 -4.77 -0.21
N ARG A 212 -5.08 -5.76 0.64
CA ARG A 212 -4.12 -6.82 0.30
C ARG A 212 -4.62 -7.76 -0.81
N ARG A 213 -5.89 -8.18 -0.76
CA ARG A 213 -6.45 -9.18 -1.68
C ARG A 213 -6.79 -8.62 -3.06
N LYS A 214 -7.09 -7.33 -3.12
CA LYS A 214 -7.53 -6.65 -4.34
C LYS A 214 -6.50 -5.68 -4.91
N PHE A 215 -5.31 -5.63 -4.32
CA PHE A 215 -4.20 -4.78 -4.78
C PHE A 215 -4.61 -3.32 -5.00
N VAL A 216 -5.55 -2.82 -4.19
CA VAL A 216 -5.95 -1.41 -4.18
C VAL A 216 -5.15 -0.68 -3.10
N THR A 217 -5.19 0.64 -3.12
CA THR A 217 -4.77 1.51 -2.01
C THR A 217 -6.03 2.10 -1.40
N ILE A 218 -6.15 2.02 -0.07
CA ILE A 218 -7.27 2.59 0.68
C ILE A 218 -6.70 3.65 1.63
N GLU A 219 -7.19 4.87 1.51
CA GLU A 219 -6.78 6.00 2.35
C GLU A 219 -7.99 6.46 3.16
N LEU A 220 -7.81 6.55 4.50
CA LEU A 220 -8.83 7.08 5.41
C LEU A 220 -8.48 8.54 5.73
N GLU A 221 -9.35 9.44 5.33
CA GLU A 221 -9.25 10.88 5.50
C GLU A 221 -10.21 11.32 6.63
N ASN A 222 -9.84 11.02 7.87
CA ASN A 222 -10.66 11.33 9.06
C ASN A 222 -10.66 12.81 9.44
N GLU A 223 -9.76 13.61 8.87
CA GLU A 223 -9.70 15.07 9.12
C GLU A 223 -10.80 15.84 8.35
N LEU A 224 -11.50 15.18 7.42
CA LEU A 224 -12.59 15.76 6.67
C LEU A 224 -13.93 15.62 7.42
N SER A 225 -14.87 16.52 7.14
CA SER A 225 -16.25 16.45 7.65
C SER A 225 -17.24 16.57 6.47
N PRO A 226 -17.95 15.48 6.11
CA PRO A 226 -17.85 14.13 6.68
C PRO A 226 -16.50 13.45 6.35
N PRO A 227 -16.03 12.49 7.19
CA PRO A 227 -14.85 11.69 6.91
C PRO A 227 -14.97 10.96 5.57
N ARG A 228 -13.82 10.67 4.92
CA ARG A 228 -13.79 10.07 3.59
C ARG A 228 -12.87 8.86 3.51
N ILE A 229 -13.30 7.85 2.77
CA ILE A 229 -12.46 6.72 2.34
C ILE A 229 -12.22 6.87 0.84
N THR A 230 -10.95 6.96 0.45
CA THR A 230 -10.51 7.02 -0.96
C THR A 230 -9.89 5.67 -1.35
N ILE A 231 -10.34 5.10 -2.47
CA ILE A 231 -9.91 3.79 -2.97
C ILE A 231 -9.33 3.99 -4.37
N SER A 232 -8.04 3.68 -4.55
CA SER A 232 -7.34 3.80 -5.83
C SER A 232 -6.72 2.48 -6.27
N GLY A 233 -6.71 2.21 -7.57
CA GLY A 233 -6.22 0.94 -8.12
C GLY A 233 -6.77 0.67 -9.52
N ILE A 234 -6.87 -0.60 -9.91
CA ILE A 234 -7.52 -0.95 -11.19
C ILE A 234 -9.04 -0.89 -11.06
N SER A 235 -9.74 -0.42 -12.09
CA SER A 235 -11.19 -0.14 -12.05
C SER A 235 -12.04 -1.29 -11.48
N ARG A 236 -11.84 -2.53 -11.96
CA ARG A 236 -12.61 -3.70 -11.49
C ARG A 236 -12.50 -3.91 -9.99
N ASP A 237 -11.29 -3.80 -9.46
CA ASP A 237 -10.98 -4.12 -8.08
C ASP A 237 -11.39 -2.95 -7.16
N VAL A 238 -11.22 -1.70 -7.62
CA VAL A 238 -11.74 -0.50 -6.94
C VAL A 238 -13.26 -0.57 -6.80
N CYS A 239 -13.99 -0.89 -7.88
CA CYS A 239 -15.45 -1.04 -7.84
C CYS A 239 -15.91 -2.13 -6.87
N PHE A 240 -15.21 -3.27 -6.84
CA PHE A 240 -15.51 -4.34 -5.89
C PHE A 240 -15.34 -3.87 -4.44
N VAL A 241 -14.18 -3.26 -4.13
CA VAL A 241 -13.89 -2.80 -2.76
C VAL A 241 -14.85 -1.69 -2.35
N PHE A 242 -15.18 -0.77 -3.25
CA PHE A 242 -16.16 0.29 -3.01
C PHE A 242 -17.51 -0.28 -2.56
N VAL A 243 -18.02 -1.31 -3.25
CA VAL A 243 -19.28 -1.98 -2.87
C VAL A 243 -19.19 -2.64 -1.49
N GLU A 244 -18.06 -3.29 -1.17
CA GLU A 244 -17.89 -3.91 0.15
C GLU A 244 -17.82 -2.87 1.28
N VAL A 245 -17.14 -1.74 1.06
CA VAL A 245 -17.11 -0.63 2.04
C VAL A 245 -18.50 -0.01 2.21
N GLN A 246 -19.26 0.19 1.13
CA GLN A 246 -20.65 0.64 1.23
C GLN A 246 -21.52 -0.31 2.05
N LYS A 247 -21.35 -1.63 1.88
CA LYS A 247 -22.05 -2.64 2.69
C LYS A 247 -21.67 -2.56 4.17
N MET A 248 -20.41 -2.29 4.49
CA MET A 248 -19.97 -2.09 5.88
C MET A 248 -20.69 -0.90 6.52
N ILE A 249 -20.71 0.25 5.83
CA ILE A 249 -21.40 1.45 6.29
C ILE A 249 -22.90 1.20 6.42
N GLN A 250 -23.52 0.53 5.44
CA GLN A 250 -24.95 0.21 5.50
C GLN A 250 -25.29 -0.66 6.72
N LYS A 251 -24.48 -1.68 7.03
CA LYS A 251 -24.68 -2.50 8.24
C LYS A 251 -24.60 -1.68 9.52
N MET A 252 -23.73 -0.68 9.59
CA MET A 252 -23.64 0.22 10.73
C MET A 252 -24.89 1.11 10.84
N LYS A 253 -25.39 1.63 9.71
CA LYS A 253 -26.65 2.39 9.66
C LYS A 253 -27.83 1.55 10.16
N ASP A 254 -27.96 0.33 9.65
CA ASP A 254 -29.04 -0.58 10.02
C ASP A 254 -28.99 -0.92 11.52
N ALA A 255 -27.79 -1.14 12.06
CA ALA A 255 -27.59 -1.43 13.50
C ALA A 255 -27.93 -0.21 14.39
N GLU A 256 -27.55 1.00 13.98
CA GLU A 256 -27.88 2.22 14.75
C GLU A 256 -29.39 2.52 14.70
N GLU A 257 -30.03 2.29 13.56
CA GLU A 257 -31.48 2.40 13.41
C GLU A 257 -32.20 1.38 14.30
N GLU A 258 -31.75 0.12 14.30
CA GLU A 258 -32.30 -0.93 15.15
C GLU A 258 -32.13 -0.61 16.64
N ARG A 259 -30.95 -0.11 17.03
CA ARG A 259 -30.69 0.34 18.40
C ARG A 259 -31.59 1.50 18.81
N SER A 260 -31.76 2.48 17.93
CA SER A 260 -32.63 3.63 18.16
C SER A 260 -34.10 3.22 18.31
N LYS A 261 -34.59 2.32 17.46
CA LYS A 261 -35.93 1.74 17.58
C LYS A 261 -36.10 0.97 18.89
N ALA A 262 -35.13 0.15 19.25
CA ALA A 262 -35.16 -0.63 20.49
C ALA A 262 -35.23 0.26 21.73
N GLU A 263 -34.52 1.39 21.73
CA GLU A 263 -34.57 2.39 22.79
C GLU A 263 -35.97 3.01 22.91
N LEU A 264 -36.56 3.42 21.79
CA LEU A 264 -37.90 4.02 21.75
C LEU A 264 -38.96 3.04 22.26
N VAL A 265 -38.95 1.79 21.78
CA VAL A 265 -39.91 0.77 22.21
C VAL A 265 -39.75 0.46 23.70
N ASN A 266 -38.52 0.36 24.18
CA ASN A 266 -38.23 0.14 25.61
C ASN A 266 -38.77 1.27 26.52
N ASN A 267 -38.93 2.50 26.01
CA ASN A 267 -39.55 3.60 26.75
C ASN A 267 -41.08 3.52 26.78
N LEU A 268 -41.71 2.81 25.84
CA LEU A 268 -43.17 2.69 25.73
C LEU A 268 -43.72 1.42 26.41
N VAL A 269 -43.00 0.31 26.31
CA VAL A 269 -43.45 -1.01 26.75
C VAL A 269 -42.29 -1.85 27.29
N GLU A 270 -42.57 -2.63 28.32
CA GLU A 270 -41.64 -3.60 28.90
C GLU A 270 -42.20 -5.02 28.84
N TRP A 271 -41.51 -5.88 28.11
CA TRP A 271 -41.70 -7.30 28.14
C TRP A 271 -40.84 -7.90 29.25
N ARG A 272 -41.40 -8.83 30.02
CA ARG A 272 -40.74 -9.46 31.17
C ARG A 272 -40.95 -10.97 31.19
N TYR A 273 -40.01 -11.69 31.80
CA TYR A 273 -40.08 -13.13 32.03
C TYR A 273 -39.80 -13.49 33.50
N PRO A 274 -40.32 -14.64 33.98
CA PRO A 274 -40.20 -15.04 35.38
C PRO A 274 -38.83 -15.66 35.69
N VAL A 275 -38.25 -15.29 36.83
CA VAL A 275 -36.99 -15.86 37.36
C VAL A 275 -37.25 -16.70 38.61
N SER A 276 -38.27 -16.35 39.41
CA SER A 276 -38.76 -17.11 40.56
C SER A 276 -40.26 -16.86 40.73
N ASN A 277 -40.92 -17.57 41.66
CA ASN A 277 -42.29 -17.24 42.05
C ASN A 277 -42.35 -15.74 42.41
N ASP A 278 -43.17 -15.00 41.67
CA ASP A 278 -43.42 -13.54 41.74
C ASP A 278 -42.30 -12.57 41.35
N ARG A 279 -41.15 -13.04 40.86
CA ARG A 279 -40.09 -12.13 40.36
C ARG A 279 -39.97 -12.18 38.85
N PHE A 280 -40.34 -11.07 38.22
CA PHE A 280 -40.16 -10.83 36.78
C PHE A 280 -38.97 -9.93 36.52
N VAL A 281 -38.23 -10.20 35.45
CA VAL A 281 -37.14 -9.36 34.97
C VAL A 281 -37.39 -8.96 33.51
N PRO A 282 -36.99 -7.75 33.09
CA PRO A 282 -37.18 -7.32 31.72
C PRO A 282 -36.29 -8.10 30.75
N PHE A 283 -36.77 -8.25 29.52
CA PHE A 283 -35.90 -8.62 28.40
C PHE A 283 -34.91 -7.48 28.09
N ASP A 284 -33.81 -7.79 27.41
CA ASP A 284 -32.96 -6.76 26.85
C ASP A 284 -33.72 -5.93 25.80
N LYS A 285 -33.25 -4.69 25.54
CA LYS A 285 -33.98 -3.74 24.68
C LYS A 285 -34.27 -4.29 23.28
N LEU A 286 -33.36 -5.07 22.71
CA LEU A 286 -33.52 -5.63 21.38
C LEU A 286 -34.58 -6.75 21.37
N THR A 287 -34.49 -7.70 22.30
CA THR A 287 -35.52 -8.75 22.43
C THR A 287 -36.89 -8.15 22.78
N ASN A 288 -36.93 -7.10 23.60
CA ASN A 288 -38.15 -6.34 23.93
C ASN A 288 -38.79 -5.74 22.67
N MET A 289 -37.99 -5.08 21.83
CA MET A 289 -38.44 -4.54 20.55
C MET A 289 -38.99 -5.64 19.63
N GLN A 290 -38.27 -6.75 19.48
CA GLN A 290 -38.68 -7.86 18.61
C GLN A 290 -40.00 -8.50 19.07
N LEU A 291 -40.21 -8.65 20.38
CA LEU A 291 -41.46 -9.14 20.95
C LEU A 291 -42.62 -8.19 20.63
N GLU A 292 -42.40 -6.88 20.78
CA GLU A 292 -43.41 -5.87 20.48
C GLU A 292 -43.74 -5.82 18.98
N ASP A 293 -42.74 -5.79 18.11
CA ASP A 293 -42.93 -5.80 16.65
C ASP A 293 -43.69 -7.05 16.20
N ALA A 294 -43.34 -8.22 16.75
CA ALA A 294 -44.02 -9.47 16.45
C ALA A 294 -45.47 -9.46 16.94
N LYS A 295 -45.76 -8.84 18.09
CA LYS A 295 -47.11 -8.67 18.61
C LYS A 295 -47.95 -7.74 17.72
N ILE A 296 -47.40 -6.59 17.31
CA ILE A 296 -48.03 -5.64 16.40
C ILE A 296 -48.30 -6.28 15.04
N ALA A 297 -47.33 -7.02 14.50
CA ALA A 297 -47.45 -7.74 13.23
C ALA A 297 -48.34 -9.00 13.30
N LYS A 298 -48.94 -9.29 14.46
CA LYS A 298 -49.80 -10.47 14.71
C LYS A 298 -49.12 -11.79 14.33
N LYS A 299 -47.79 -11.88 14.52
CA LYS A 299 -47.07 -13.14 14.34
C LYS A 299 -47.50 -14.11 15.45
N PRO A 300 -47.78 -15.39 15.12
CA PRO A 300 -48.27 -16.33 16.12
C PRO A 300 -47.16 -16.73 17.10
N HIS A 301 -45.91 -16.81 16.63
CA HIS A 301 -44.78 -17.22 17.45
C HIS A 301 -43.51 -16.41 17.17
N LEU A 302 -42.69 -16.22 18.21
CA LEU A 302 -41.33 -15.68 18.13
C LEU A 302 -40.39 -16.55 18.97
N THR A 303 -39.16 -16.81 18.48
CA THR A 303 -38.15 -17.51 19.29
C THR A 303 -37.29 -16.49 20.01
N VAL A 304 -37.17 -16.61 21.33
CA VAL A 304 -36.32 -15.77 22.18
C VAL A 304 -35.37 -16.61 23.01
N LYS A 305 -34.28 -16.00 23.51
CA LYS A 305 -33.33 -16.68 24.41
C LYS A 305 -33.52 -16.20 25.84
N ILE A 306 -33.74 -17.14 26.76
CA ILE A 306 -33.83 -16.90 28.20
C ILE A 306 -32.85 -17.84 28.89
N ASN A 307 -31.93 -17.30 29.70
CA ASN A 307 -30.88 -18.09 30.38
C ASN A 307 -30.12 -19.03 29.43
N LYS A 308 -29.78 -18.55 28.23
CA LYS A 308 -29.11 -19.29 27.14
C LYS A 308 -29.91 -20.44 26.52
N LYS A 309 -31.17 -20.66 26.91
CA LYS A 309 -32.09 -21.62 26.28
C LYS A 309 -33.04 -20.91 25.33
N ASN A 310 -33.40 -21.57 24.24
CA ASN A 310 -34.40 -21.06 23.31
C ASN A 310 -35.81 -21.34 23.85
N TYR A 311 -36.69 -20.35 23.70
CA TYR A 311 -38.11 -20.47 24.02
C TYR A 311 -38.92 -19.99 22.83
N LYS A 312 -39.93 -20.76 22.43
CA LYS A 312 -40.93 -20.37 21.45
C LYS A 312 -42.08 -19.66 22.16
N VAL A 313 -42.13 -18.35 22.01
CA VAL A 313 -43.15 -17.46 22.57
C VAL A 313 -44.39 -17.50 21.70
N ASP A 314 -45.52 -17.88 22.28
CA ASP A 314 -46.87 -17.62 21.78
C ASP A 314 -47.33 -16.23 22.25
N LEU A 315 -47.45 -15.31 21.30
CA LEU A 315 -47.78 -13.90 21.56
C LEU A 315 -49.27 -13.66 21.79
N ASN A 316 -50.14 -14.64 21.51
CA ASN A 316 -51.57 -14.56 21.80
C ASN A 316 -51.84 -14.97 23.25
N ASN A 317 -51.22 -16.05 23.69
CA ASN A 317 -51.40 -16.60 25.03
C ASN A 317 -50.40 -16.05 26.06
N LEU A 318 -49.41 -15.26 25.62
CA LEU A 318 -48.34 -14.72 26.47
C LEU A 318 -47.60 -15.84 27.24
N GLN A 319 -47.27 -16.91 26.52
CA GLN A 319 -46.58 -18.08 27.05
C GLN A 319 -45.35 -18.39 26.20
N ALA A 320 -44.28 -18.88 26.82
CA ALA A 320 -43.07 -19.29 26.14
C ALA A 320 -42.77 -20.75 26.48
N ASN A 321 -42.60 -21.58 25.46
CA ASN A 321 -42.36 -23.01 25.58
C ASN A 321 -40.92 -23.35 25.21
N ASP A 322 -40.21 -24.09 26.05
CA ASP A 322 -38.92 -24.66 25.66
C ASP A 322 -39.07 -25.99 24.92
N ASP A 323 -37.94 -26.47 24.37
CA ASP A 323 -37.86 -27.72 23.61
C ASP A 323 -38.18 -28.97 24.45
N GLN A 324 -38.25 -28.83 25.78
CA GLN A 324 -38.56 -29.90 26.74
C GLN A 324 -40.03 -29.85 27.22
N GLY A 325 -40.84 -28.95 26.65
CA GLY A 325 -42.25 -28.80 26.99
C GLY A 325 -42.52 -27.99 28.27
N LYS A 326 -41.49 -27.33 28.84
CA LYS A 326 -41.69 -26.40 29.96
C LYS A 326 -42.27 -25.10 29.44
N THR A 327 -43.43 -24.73 29.97
CA THR A 327 -44.11 -23.47 29.69
C THR A 327 -43.83 -22.45 30.79
N ILE A 328 -43.50 -21.22 30.40
CA ILE A 328 -43.42 -20.05 31.30
C ILE A 328 -44.35 -18.95 30.79
N SER A 329 -44.98 -18.20 31.69
CA SER A 329 -45.80 -17.04 31.30
C SER A 329 -44.92 -15.80 31.19
N ILE A 330 -45.07 -15.04 30.11
CA ILE A 330 -44.41 -13.75 29.91
C ILE A 330 -45.39 -12.61 30.13
N GLN A 331 -44.89 -11.43 30.47
CA GLN A 331 -45.70 -10.25 30.72
C GLN A 331 -45.34 -9.13 29.76
N ARG A 332 -46.35 -8.40 29.28
CA ARG A 332 -46.20 -7.15 28.54
C ARG A 332 -46.79 -6.02 29.39
N VAL A 333 -45.97 -5.04 29.76
CA VAL A 333 -46.35 -3.94 30.65
C VAL A 333 -46.18 -2.61 29.90
N PRO A 334 -47.27 -1.89 29.57
CA PRO A 334 -47.19 -0.52 29.07
C PRO A 334 -46.56 0.40 30.14
N LYS A 335 -45.61 1.26 29.76
CA LYS A 335 -45.00 2.23 30.69
C LYS A 335 -45.79 3.54 30.83
N ASN A 336 -46.72 3.79 29.91
CA ASN A 336 -47.49 5.05 29.84
C ASN A 336 -48.92 4.97 30.40
N GLU A 337 -49.34 3.89 31.04
CA GLU A 337 -50.63 3.83 31.74
C GLU A 337 -50.48 4.26 33.20
N GLY A 338 -50.28 5.56 33.41
CA GLY A 338 -50.21 6.11 34.76
C GLY A 338 -49.59 7.51 34.87
N LYS A 339 -50.17 8.50 34.17
CA LYS A 339 -50.22 9.94 34.50
C LYS A 339 -50.66 10.73 33.26
N LEU A 340 -51.97 10.84 33.10
CA LEU A 340 -52.63 11.98 32.46
C LEU A 340 -53.77 12.40 33.38
#